data_AF-A0A383EFL2-F1
#
_entry.id   AF-A0A383EFL2-F1
#
_cell.length_a   1.000
_cell.length_b   1.000
_cell.length_c   1.000
_cell.angle_alpha   90.00
_cell.angle_beta   90.00
_cell.angle_gamma   90.00
#
_symmetry.space_group_name_H-M   'P 1'
#
loop_
_entity.id
_entity.type
_entity.pdbx_description
1 polymer ?
#
loop_
_entity_poly.entity_id
_entity_poly.type
_entity_poly.pdbx_seq_one_letter_code
_entity_poly.pdbx_strand_id
1 'polypeptide(L)'
;MIYDADGIHDSIKNQAYWAESSDTPILTLFLENLEKRSLRRVKQLGVTGVSMAGLDTGGLETWTDQSLKRHIDRASEADLELRNVMFNPSSRVRFGEEGRDEDIE
;
A
#
# COMPACT_ATOMS: atom_id res chain seq x y z
N MET A 1 -6.28 -23.82 -7.29
CA MET A 1 -6.18 -23.48 -5.86
C MET A 1 -7.14 -22.34 -5.63
N ILE A 2 -8.20 -22.54 -4.84
CA ILE A 2 -9.17 -21.48 -4.51
C ILE A 2 -8.73 -20.91 -3.17
N TYR A 3 -8.27 -19.66 -3.17
CA TYR A 3 -7.89 -18.93 -1.96
C TYR A 3 -9.18 -18.43 -1.30
N ASP A 4 -9.76 -19.26 -0.44
CA ASP A 4 -11.07 -19.04 0.16
C ASP A 4 -11.09 -17.85 1.14
N ALA A 5 -12.26 -17.23 1.25
CA ALA A 5 -12.59 -16.06 2.07
C ALA A 5 -12.33 -16.24 3.58
N ASP A 6 -12.15 -17.49 4.05
CA ASP A 6 -12.00 -17.87 5.45
C ASP A 6 -10.62 -17.59 6.07
N GLY A 7 -9.59 -17.35 5.27
CA GLY A 7 -8.28 -16.99 5.82
C GLY A 7 -7.11 -17.27 4.89
N ILE A 8 -5.95 -16.70 5.24
CA ILE A 8 -4.68 -17.02 4.61
C ILE A 8 -4.29 -18.44 5.07
N HIS A 9 -4.08 -19.35 4.11
CA HIS A 9 -3.67 -20.73 4.39
C HIS A 9 -2.32 -20.77 5.14
N ASP A 10 -2.16 -21.70 6.08
CA ASP A 10 -0.95 -21.74 6.94
C ASP A 10 0.35 -21.86 6.14
N SER A 11 0.33 -22.57 5.01
CA SER A 11 1.50 -22.74 4.14
C SER A 11 2.05 -21.43 3.57
N ILE A 12 1.25 -20.37 3.51
CA ILE A 12 1.67 -19.06 2.98
C ILE A 12 1.94 -18.01 4.05
N LYS A 13 1.68 -18.32 5.32
CA LYS A 13 2.02 -17.43 6.43
C LYS A 13 3.54 -17.38 6.57
N ASN A 14 4.08 -16.18 6.80
CA ASN A 14 5.52 -15.93 6.94
C ASN A 14 6.38 -16.45 5.77
N GLN A 15 5.80 -16.61 4.56
CA GLN A 15 6.55 -16.97 3.34
C GLN A 15 7.35 -15.79 2.76
N ALA A 16 7.34 -14.60 3.38
CA ALA A 16 8.44 -13.65 3.19
C ALA A 16 9.71 -14.35 3.70
N TYR A 17 10.34 -15.09 2.80
CA TYR A 17 11.48 -15.99 3.08
C TYR A 17 12.65 -15.26 3.74
N TRP A 18 12.62 -13.93 3.71
CA TRP A 18 13.61 -13.03 4.27
C TRP A 18 12.89 -11.85 4.92
N ALA A 19 13.13 -11.62 6.22
CA ALA A 19 12.70 -10.39 6.87
C ALA A 19 13.44 -9.20 6.26
N GLU A 20 12.78 -8.05 6.14
CA GLU A 20 13.43 -6.83 5.64
C GLU A 20 14.66 -6.46 6.48
N SER A 21 15.75 -6.14 5.81
CA SER A 21 17.07 -5.80 6.35
C SER A 21 17.85 -5.00 5.30
N SER A 22 19.08 -4.57 5.64
CA SER A 22 19.98 -3.94 4.67
C SER A 22 20.35 -4.84 3.48
N ASP A 23 20.22 -6.16 3.66
CA ASP A 23 20.73 -7.16 2.71
C ASP A 23 19.60 -7.82 1.90
N THR A 24 18.35 -7.38 2.11
CA THR A 24 17.15 -7.97 1.51
C THR A 24 16.26 -6.87 0.95
N PRO A 25 15.54 -7.10 -0.17
CA PRO A 25 14.65 -6.09 -0.72
C PRO A 25 13.57 -5.66 0.28
N ILE A 26 13.22 -4.37 0.22
CA ILE A 26 12.00 -3.85 0.84
C ILE A 26 10.80 -4.36 0.03
N LEU A 27 9.83 -4.96 0.73
CA LEU A 27 8.57 -5.41 0.16
C LEU A 27 7.45 -4.52 0.69
N THR A 28 6.62 -4.03 -0.23
CA THR A 28 5.40 -3.32 0.13
C THR A 28 4.20 -4.05 -0.47
N LEU A 29 3.13 -4.18 0.32
CA LEU A 29 1.86 -4.67 -0.19
C LEU A 29 0.92 -3.52 -0.48
N PHE A 30 0.38 -3.52 -1.69
CA PHE A 30 -0.66 -2.59 -2.07
C PHE A 30 -1.99 -2.97 -1.40
N LEU A 31 -2.63 -2.00 -0.76
CA LEU A 31 -3.88 -2.14 -0.04
C LEU A 31 -4.91 -1.12 -0.56
N GLU A 32 -6.14 -1.60 -0.76
CA GLU A 32 -7.31 -0.77 -1.07
C GLU A 32 -7.84 -0.04 0.17
N ASN A 33 -7.54 -0.54 1.38
CA ASN A 33 -7.96 0.08 2.65
C ASN A 33 -7.07 -0.36 3.83
N LEU A 34 -7.14 0.40 4.93
CA LEU A 34 -6.46 0.11 6.20
C LEU A 34 -7.41 -0.50 7.25
N GLU A 35 -8.39 -1.29 6.82
CA GLU A 35 -9.25 -2.01 7.74
C GLU A 35 -8.47 -3.08 8.52
N LYS A 36 -8.93 -3.39 9.74
CA LYS A 36 -8.26 -4.35 10.63
C LYS A 36 -8.04 -5.72 9.97
N ARG A 37 -8.96 -6.15 9.10
CA ARG A 37 -8.86 -7.43 8.37
C ARG A 37 -7.69 -7.40 7.37
N SER A 38 -7.56 -6.32 6.60
CA SER A 38 -6.51 -6.12 5.60
C SER A 38 -5.14 -6.05 6.25
N LEU A 39 -5.00 -5.22 7.30
CA LEU A 39 -3.74 -5.08 8.04
C LEU A 39 -3.27 -6.40 8.68
N ARG A 40 -4.20 -7.16 9.26
CA ARG A 40 -3.88 -8.48 9.85
C ARG A 40 -3.33 -9.46 8.80
N ARG A 41 -3.85 -9.41 7.58
CA ARG A 41 -3.39 -10.28 6.48
C ARG A 41 -1.97 -9.94 6.02
N VAL A 42 -1.64 -8.64 5.93
CA VAL A 42 -0.28 -8.18 5.61
C VAL A 42 0.72 -8.70 6.63
N LYS A 43 0.43 -8.55 7.93
CA LYS A 43 1.31 -9.06 9.00
C LYS A 43 1.55 -10.57 8.90
N GLN A 44 0.50 -11.33 8.57
CA GLN A 44 0.61 -12.78 8.39
C GLN A 44 1.52 -13.18 7.23
N LEU A 45 1.77 -12.30 6.26
CA LEU A 45 2.69 -12.53 5.16
C LEU A 45 4.14 -12.18 5.52
N GLY A 46 4.39 -11.55 6.68
CA GLY A 46 5.72 -11.12 7.12
C GLY A 46 6.19 -9.80 6.47
N VAL A 47 5.25 -9.02 5.91
CA VAL A 47 5.55 -7.72 5.30
C VAL A 47 5.28 -6.61 6.32
N THR A 48 6.17 -5.62 6.37
CA THR A 48 6.10 -4.46 7.27
C THR A 48 5.65 -3.19 6.56
N GLY A 49 5.94 -3.06 5.26
CA GLY A 49 5.54 -1.92 4.42
C GLY A 49 4.19 -2.13 3.74
N VAL A 50 3.38 -1.07 3.72
CA VAL A 50 2.16 -1.00 2.91
C VAL A 50 2.16 0.22 1.99
N SER A 51 1.46 0.08 0.88
CA SER A 51 1.16 1.17 -0.04
C SER A 51 -0.33 1.18 -0.34
N MET A 52 -0.89 2.32 -0.69
CA MET A 52 -2.32 2.42 -0.99
C MET A 52 -2.59 3.49 -2.04
N ALA A 53 -3.77 3.43 -2.66
CA ALA A 53 -4.23 4.45 -3.58
C ALA A 53 -5.16 5.41 -2.83
N GLY A 54 -4.81 6.70 -2.82
CA GLY A 54 -5.65 7.70 -2.17
C GLY A 54 -5.61 7.68 -0.64
N LEU A 55 -6.37 8.61 -0.05
CA LEU A 55 -6.59 8.76 1.39
C LEU A 55 -8.09 8.68 1.75
N ASP A 56 -8.91 8.10 0.86
CA ASP A 56 -10.37 8.03 0.99
C ASP A 56 -11.04 9.39 1.28
N THR A 57 -10.41 10.50 0.86
CA THR A 57 -10.96 11.86 1.02
C THR A 57 -11.50 12.46 -0.27
N GLY A 58 -11.33 11.78 -1.41
CA GLY A 58 -11.52 12.35 -2.74
C GLY A 58 -10.22 12.31 -3.55
N GLY A 59 -10.04 13.28 -4.43
CA GLY A 59 -8.82 13.44 -5.22
C GLY A 59 -7.67 14.08 -4.42
N LEU A 60 -6.58 14.40 -5.09
CA LEU A 60 -5.41 15.03 -4.47
C LEU A 60 -5.77 16.39 -3.82
N GLU A 61 -6.75 17.10 -4.38
CA GLU A 61 -7.23 18.40 -3.91
C GLU A 61 -7.87 18.36 -2.52
N THR A 62 -8.28 17.19 -2.04
CA THR A 62 -8.89 17.00 -0.71
C THR A 62 -7.90 16.46 0.32
N TRP A 63 -6.63 16.29 -0.05
CA TRP A 63 -5.61 15.79 0.87
C TRP A 63 -5.18 16.89 1.83
N THR A 64 -5.09 16.51 3.09
CA THR A 64 -4.63 17.36 4.19
C THR A 64 -3.62 16.61 5.04
N ASP A 65 -2.75 17.34 5.75
CA ASP A 65 -1.82 16.75 6.73
C ASP A 65 -2.56 15.87 7.74
N GLN A 66 -3.77 16.28 8.15
CA GLN A 66 -4.60 15.50 9.07
C GLN A 66 -5.05 14.17 8.45
N SER A 67 -5.48 14.18 7.18
CA SER A 67 -5.85 12.94 6.49
C SER A 67 -4.64 12.02 6.30
N LEU A 68 -3.47 12.56 5.92
CA LEU A 68 -2.25 11.77 5.78
C LEU A 68 -1.82 11.17 7.12
N LYS A 69 -1.76 12.00 8.16
CA LYS A 69 -1.43 11.58 9.52
C LYS A 69 -2.35 10.47 10.02
N ARG A 70 -3.67 10.57 9.79
CA ARG A 70 -4.63 9.53 10.16
C ARG A 70 -4.29 8.18 9.54
N HIS A 71 -3.85 8.14 8.28
CA HIS A 71 -3.49 6.89 7.61
C HIS A 71 -2.15 6.34 8.10
N ILE A 72 -1.17 7.22 8.31
CA ILE A 72 0.12 6.84 8.90
C ILE A 72 -0.10 6.24 10.30
N ASP A 73 -0.84 6.94 11.17
CA ASP A 73 -1.16 6.49 12.52
C ASP A 73 -1.90 5.15 12.48
N ARG A 74 -2.84 4.99 11.53
CA ARG A 74 -3.60 3.75 11.37
C ARG A 74 -2.76 2.54 10.95
N ALA A 75 -1.79 2.73 10.05
CA ALA A 75 -0.84 1.69 9.69
C ALA A 75 0.08 1.36 10.88
N SER A 76 0.56 2.40 11.57
CA SER A 76 1.45 2.28 12.73
C SER A 76 0.81 1.53 13.90
N GLU A 77 -0.48 1.76 14.18
CA GLU A 77 -1.27 1.00 15.16
C GLU A 77 -1.26 -0.52 14.91
N ALA A 78 -0.98 -0.96 13.68
CA ALA A 78 -0.88 -2.36 13.30
C ALA A 78 0.58 -2.85 13.21
N ASP A 79 1.57 -2.09 13.65
CA ASP A 79 3.00 -2.34 13.46
C ASP A 79 3.40 -2.42 11.98
N LEU A 80 2.76 -1.61 11.13
CA LEU A 80 3.04 -1.48 9.70
C LEU A 80 3.44 -0.04 9.38
N GLU A 81 4.19 0.13 8.29
CA GLU A 81 4.64 1.43 7.80
C GLU A 81 3.92 1.78 6.49
N LEU A 82 3.20 2.91 6.47
CA LEU A 82 2.67 3.45 5.23
C LEU A 82 3.80 4.13 4.45
N ARG A 83 4.34 3.44 3.45
CA ARG A 83 5.53 3.88 2.70
C ARG A 83 5.22 4.67 1.44
N ASN A 84 4.05 4.45 0.85
CA ASN A 84 3.66 5.15 -0.38
C ASN A 84 2.13 5.32 -0.43
N VAL A 85 1.71 6.50 -0.83
CA VAL A 85 0.32 6.79 -1.19
C VAL A 85 0.32 7.19 -2.66
N MET A 86 -0.16 6.28 -3.50
CA MET A 86 -0.34 6.56 -4.92
C MET A 86 -1.50 7.54 -5.10
N PHE A 87 -1.30 8.50 -5.98
CA PHE A 87 -2.31 9.43 -6.43
C PHE A 87 -2.28 9.48 -7.95
N ASN A 88 -3.44 9.72 -8.56
CA ASN A 88 -3.48 10.05 -9.97
C ASN A 88 -3.26 11.58 -10.09
N PRO A 89 -2.14 12.05 -10.67
CA PRO A 89 -1.85 13.48 -10.67
C PRO A 89 -2.84 14.27 -11.53
N SER A 90 -3.40 13.63 -12.57
CA SER A 90 -4.31 14.28 -13.52
C SER A 90 -4.85 13.25 -14.52
N SER A 91 -6.06 13.49 -15.05
CA SER A 91 -6.57 12.77 -16.22
C SER A 91 -5.74 13.00 -17.49
N ARG A 92 -4.84 13.99 -17.50
CA ARG A 92 -3.88 14.26 -18.58
C ARG A 92 -2.65 13.37 -18.54
N VAL A 93 -2.33 12.75 -17.41
CA VAL A 93 -1.12 11.93 -17.28
C VAL A 93 -1.32 10.64 -18.08
N ARG A 94 -0.58 10.52 -19.18
CA ARG A 94 -0.59 9.34 -20.05
C ARG A 94 0.50 8.36 -19.62
N PHE A 95 0.10 7.14 -19.24
CA PHE A 95 1.03 6.08 -18.86
C PHE A 95 1.28 5.14 -20.03
N GLY A 96 2.55 5.02 -20.46
CA GLY A 96 2.94 4.04 -21.49
C GLY A 96 2.46 4.35 -22.90
N GLU A 97 1.97 5.56 -23.15
CA GLU A 97 1.55 6.04 -24.47
C GLU A 97 2.50 7.13 -24.99
N GLU A 98 2.50 7.32 -26.31
CA GLU A 98 3.26 8.39 -26.98
C GLU A 98 2.76 9.78 -26.53
N GLY A 99 3.69 10.72 -26.32
CA GLY A 99 3.40 12.08 -25.82
C GLY A 99 3.41 12.24 -24.29
N ARG A 100 3.81 11.23 -23.51
CA ARG A 100 3.97 11.30 -22.04
C ARG A 100 4.82 12.50 -21.58
N ASP A 101 5.93 12.73 -22.26
CA ASP A 101 6.95 13.68 -21.80
C ASP A 101 6.62 15.14 -22.14
N GLU A 102 5.58 15.38 -22.95
CA GLU A 102 5.17 16.73 -23.38
C GLU A 102 4.58 17.57 -22.24
N ASP A 103 4.06 16.93 -21.18
CA ASP A 103 3.42 17.58 -20.04
C ASP A 103 4.32 17.61 -18.76
N ILE A 104 5.62 17.27 -18.87
CA ILE A 104 6.55 17.17 -17.71
C ILE A 104 7.25 18.51 -17.36
N GLU A 105 7.00 19.61 -18.08
CA GLU A 105 7.59 20.94 -17.79
C GLU A 105 6.90 21.73 -16.66
#